data_AF-W4VPT8-F1
#
_entry.id   AF-W4VPT8-F1
#
_cell.length_a   1.000
_cell.length_b   1.000
_cell.length_c   1.000
_cell.angle_alpha   90.00
_cell.angle_beta   90.00
_cell.angle_gamma   90.00
#
_symmetry.space_group_name_H-M   'P 1'
#
loop_
_entity.id
_entity.type
_entity.pdbx_description
1 polymer ?
#
loop_
_entity_poly.entity_id
_entity_poly.type
_entity_poly.pdbx_seq_one_letter_code
_entity_poly.pdbx_strand_id
1 'polypeptide(L)'
;MKAWEIKARHGGLYEQDNPLNDAFVIKATDPLETETIANEIEQFDSVYRVNYGQEYVDSLFKFNEYARNIGLVLIIALVFTAIFLISNTIKITILARKKEIGIMKLVGATNNFIRWPFFVEGLLLGVLGSLLPIAVILVGYYFLTQNLGLMQQFDFVKILPFYPFAIQISALIIGIGATIGVWGKFNECPEVFKSLIGYEKCLRGGKYSEKILSNSYIFTFF
;
A
#
# COMPACT_ATOMS: atom_id res chain seq x y z
N MET A 1 -0.86 -30.17 17.32
CA MET A 1 -1.57 -29.66 16.12
C MET A 1 -0.84 -30.25 14.92
N LYS A 2 -1.50 -31.02 14.05
CA LYS A 2 -0.83 -31.67 12.91
C LYS A 2 -0.59 -30.63 11.81
N ALA A 3 0.68 -30.40 11.43
CA ALA A 3 1.09 -29.36 10.47
C ALA A 3 1.02 -29.81 8.99
N TRP A 4 0.75 -31.09 8.74
CA TRP A 4 0.73 -31.67 7.40
C TRP A 4 -0.16 -32.92 7.31
N GLU A 5 -0.63 -33.23 6.09
CA GLU A 5 -1.43 -34.42 5.78
C GLU A 5 -0.64 -35.42 4.92
N ILE A 6 -0.81 -36.72 5.20
CA ILE A 6 -0.16 -37.82 4.49
C ILE A 6 -1.17 -38.51 3.59
N LYS A 7 -0.85 -38.60 2.30
CA LYS A 7 -1.57 -39.46 1.36
C LYS A 7 -0.62 -40.54 0.86
N ALA A 8 -0.84 -41.78 1.29
CA ALA A 8 -0.14 -42.93 0.74
C ALA A 8 -0.63 -43.18 -0.70
N ARG A 9 0.30 -43.32 -1.64
CA ARG A 9 -0.02 -43.73 -3.01
C ARG A 9 0.41 -45.19 -3.15
N HIS A 10 -0.53 -46.11 -2.94
CA HIS A 10 -0.28 -47.52 -3.19
C HIS A 10 -0.34 -47.78 -4.71
N GLY A 11 0.80 -48.16 -5.31
CA GLY A 11 0.82 -48.70 -6.66
C GLY A 11 0.14 -50.06 -6.64
N GLY A 12 -0.98 -50.21 -7.37
CA GLY A 12 -1.83 -51.41 -7.34
C GLY A 12 -1.24 -52.64 -8.03
N LEU A 13 -0.09 -53.13 -7.58
CA LEU A 13 0.50 -54.39 -8.02
C LEU A 13 0.66 -55.30 -6.81
N TYR A 14 -0.41 -56.01 -6.45
CA TYR A 14 -0.46 -56.85 -5.25
C TYR A 14 0.23 -58.22 -5.42
N GLU A 15 0.81 -58.51 -6.59
CA GLU A 15 1.25 -59.89 -6.94
C GLU A 15 2.62 -59.99 -7.64
N GLN A 16 3.40 -58.92 -7.70
CA GLN A 16 4.80 -58.98 -8.14
C GLN A 16 5.70 -58.20 -7.18
N ASP A 17 6.86 -58.77 -6.82
CA ASP A 17 7.91 -58.11 -6.06
C ASP A 17 8.22 -56.75 -6.68
N ASN A 18 7.75 -55.68 -6.03
CA ASN A 18 7.91 -54.31 -6.49
C ASN A 18 9.32 -53.82 -6.10
N PRO A 19 10.24 -53.62 -7.06
CA PRO A 19 11.61 -53.19 -6.76
C PRO A 19 11.71 -51.69 -6.42
N LEU A 20 10.59 -50.95 -6.46
CA LEU A 20 10.53 -49.52 -6.17
C LEU A 20 10.09 -49.27 -4.73
N ASN A 21 10.74 -48.29 -4.09
CA ASN A 21 10.35 -47.79 -2.77
C ASN A 21 8.93 -47.20 -2.79
N ASP A 22 8.18 -47.39 -1.70
CA ASP A 22 6.88 -46.76 -1.51
C ASP A 22 7.00 -45.23 -1.49
N ALA A 23 6.02 -44.54 -2.10
CA ALA A 23 5.96 -43.10 -2.16
C ALA A 23 4.82 -42.54 -1.29
N PHE A 24 5.20 -41.71 -0.31
CA PHE A 24 4.25 -40.94 0.50
C PHE A 24 4.20 -39.50 -0.02
N VAL A 25 3.00 -39.01 -0.32
CA VAL A 25 2.80 -37.61 -0.70
C VAL A 25 2.40 -36.83 0.53
N ILE A 26 3.24 -35.88 0.91
CA ILE A 26 3.08 -35.05 2.09
C ILE A 26 2.74 -33.64 1.64
N LYS A 27 1.63 -33.09 2.15
CA LYS A 27 1.21 -31.72 1.86
C LYS A 27 1.40 -30.86 3.10
N ALA A 28 2.26 -29.84 2.98
CA ALA A 28 2.42 -28.81 4.00
C ALA A 28 1.16 -27.94 4.06
N THR A 29 0.75 -27.54 5.28
CA THR A 29 -0.36 -26.61 5.46
C THR A 29 0.05 -25.18 5.08
N ASP A 30 1.28 -24.79 5.42
CA ASP A 30 1.90 -23.54 5.00
C ASP A 30 3.00 -23.81 3.97
N PRO A 31 2.94 -23.22 2.77
CA PRO A 31 4.00 -23.31 1.77
C PRO A 31 5.38 -22.90 2.29
N LEU A 32 5.47 -21.95 3.24
CA LEU A 32 6.73 -21.45 3.80
C LEU A 32 7.45 -22.49 4.69
N GLU A 33 6.70 -23.44 5.25
CA GLU A 33 7.26 -24.49 6.13
C GLU A 33 7.71 -25.73 5.36
N THR A 34 7.48 -25.79 4.04
CA THR A 34 7.78 -26.96 3.21
C THR A 34 9.24 -27.37 3.30
N GLU A 35 10.18 -26.42 3.35
CA GLU A 35 11.62 -26.69 3.48
C GLU A 35 11.95 -27.29 4.86
N THR A 36 11.42 -26.70 5.93
CA THR A 36 11.63 -27.18 7.31
C THR A 36 11.09 -28.60 7.49
N ILE A 37 9.88 -28.85 6.98
CA ILE A 37 9.23 -30.17 7.05
C ILE A 37 10.00 -31.19 6.22
N ALA A 38 10.50 -30.83 5.04
CA ALA A 38 11.32 -31.71 4.21
C ALA A 38 12.62 -32.11 4.91
N ASN A 39 13.31 -31.15 5.53
CA ASN A 39 14.54 -31.39 6.30
C ASN A 39 14.28 -32.26 7.54
N GLU A 40 13.15 -32.09 8.21
CA GLU A 40 12.76 -32.95 9.35
C GLU A 40 12.48 -34.39 8.89
N ILE A 41 11.86 -34.56 7.72
CA ILE A 41 11.51 -35.89 7.20
C ILE A 41 12.74 -36.63 6.66
N GLU A 42 13.72 -35.93 6.10
CA GLU A 42 15.00 -36.52 5.67
C GLU A 42 15.80 -37.14 6.82
N GLN A 43 15.54 -36.73 8.07
CA GLN A 43 16.24 -37.26 9.25
C GLN A 43 15.71 -38.61 9.72
N PHE A 44 14.58 -39.10 9.19
CA PHE A 44 14.07 -40.43 9.54
C PHE A 44 14.86 -41.53 8.83
N ASP A 45 15.38 -42.50 9.60
CA ASP A 45 16.18 -43.63 9.10
C ASP A 45 15.49 -44.46 7.99
N SER A 46 14.16 -44.46 7.96
CA SER A 46 13.35 -45.20 6.97
C SER A 46 13.07 -44.42 5.68
N VAL A 47 13.59 -43.20 5.53
CA VAL A 47 13.35 -42.33 4.36
C VAL A 47 14.58 -42.33 3.45
N TYR A 48 14.43 -42.85 2.23
CA TYR A 48 15.53 -42.91 1.25
C TYR A 48 15.83 -41.56 0.59
N ARG A 49 14.78 -40.78 0.24
CA ARG A 49 14.90 -39.47 -0.42
C ARG A 49 13.59 -38.68 -0.28
N VAL A 50 13.69 -37.40 0.07
CA VAL A 50 12.57 -36.44 -0.02
C VAL A 50 12.73 -35.61 -1.29
N ASN A 51 11.65 -35.41 -2.05
CA ASN A 51 11.65 -34.54 -3.23
C ASN A 51 10.49 -33.55 -3.11
N TYR A 52 10.82 -32.29 -2.80
CA TYR A 52 9.86 -31.21 -2.63
C TYR A 52 10.06 -30.07 -3.65
N GLY A 53 10.93 -30.25 -4.64
CA GLY A 53 11.16 -29.25 -5.69
C GLY A 53 11.78 -27.94 -5.19
N GLN A 54 12.76 -28.02 -4.29
CA GLN A 54 13.42 -26.90 -3.61
C GLN A 54 13.80 -25.75 -4.56
N GLU A 55 14.45 -26.05 -5.69
CA GLU A 55 14.90 -25.02 -6.64
C GLU A 55 13.74 -24.18 -7.20
N TYR A 56 12.60 -24.81 -7.48
CA TYR A 56 11.41 -24.11 -8.00
C TYR A 56 10.71 -23.33 -6.89
N VAL A 57 10.57 -23.92 -5.70
CA VAL A 57 9.92 -23.28 -4.54
C VAL A 57 10.72 -22.05 -4.08
N ASP A 58 12.03 -22.18 -3.95
CA ASP A 58 12.93 -21.09 -3.56
C ASP A 58 12.92 -19.97 -4.60
N SER A 59 12.93 -20.32 -5.89
CA SER A 59 12.87 -19.32 -6.97
C SER A 59 11.56 -18.53 -6.94
N LEU A 60 10.43 -19.20 -6.66
CA LEU A 60 9.12 -18.55 -6.51
C LEU A 60 9.07 -17.64 -5.29
N PHE A 61 9.58 -18.07 -4.14
CA PHE A 61 9.62 -17.23 -2.93
C PHE A 61 10.55 -16.03 -3.10
N LYS A 62 11.74 -16.22 -3.68
CA LYS A 62 12.67 -15.12 -4.00
C LYS A 62 12.02 -14.13 -4.97
N PHE A 63 11.36 -14.61 -6.03
CA PHE A 63 10.64 -13.74 -6.97
C PHE A 63 9.54 -12.93 -6.25
N ASN A 64 8.75 -13.58 -5.39
CA ASN A 64 7.71 -12.90 -4.62
C ASN A 64 8.30 -11.83 -3.68
N GLU A 65 9.42 -12.14 -3.02
CA GLU A 65 10.12 -11.21 -2.15
C GLU A 65 10.65 -9.99 -2.91
N TYR A 66 11.30 -10.20 -4.06
CA TYR A 66 11.75 -9.11 -4.93
C TYR A 66 10.57 -8.25 -5.41
N ALA A 67 9.49 -8.89 -5.89
CA ALA A 67 8.30 -8.18 -6.34
C ALA A 67 7.67 -7.37 -5.20
N ARG A 68 7.60 -7.92 -3.98
CA ARG A 68 7.09 -7.23 -2.79
C ARG A 68 7.98 -6.05 -2.41
N ASN A 69 9.30 -6.23 -2.40
CA ASN A 69 10.23 -5.16 -2.01
C ASN A 69 10.21 -4.01 -3.02
N ILE A 70 10.28 -4.32 -4.33
CA ILE A 70 10.18 -3.31 -5.40
C ILE A 70 8.82 -2.60 -5.33
N GLY A 71 7.73 -3.35 -5.14
CA GLY A 71 6.39 -2.81 -4.98
C GLY A 71 6.29 -1.82 -3.80
N LEU A 72 6.86 -2.17 -2.64
CA LEU A 72 6.89 -1.28 -1.48
C LEU A 72 7.67 0.01 -1.75
N VAL A 73 8.84 -0.09 -2.38
CA VAL A 73 9.64 1.08 -2.75
C VAL A 73 8.87 2.00 -3.70
N LEU A 74 8.19 1.43 -4.71
CA LEU A 74 7.36 2.20 -5.63
C LEU A 74 6.18 2.89 -4.94
N ILE A 75 5.48 2.20 -4.03
CA ILE A 75 4.37 2.78 -3.26
C ILE A 75 4.87 3.98 -2.43
N ILE A 76 6.00 3.83 -1.73
CA ILE A 76 6.58 4.92 -0.93
C ILE A 76 6.92 6.12 -1.81
N ALA A 77 7.55 5.89 -2.97
CA ALA A 77 7.89 6.96 -3.91
C ALA A 77 6.65 7.70 -4.45
N LEU A 78 5.58 6.96 -4.76
CA LEU A 78 4.32 7.54 -5.22
C LEU A 78 3.62 8.35 -4.12
N VAL A 79 3.61 7.85 -2.88
CA VAL A 79 3.05 8.57 -1.73
C VAL A 79 3.81 9.87 -1.50
N PHE A 80 5.15 9.83 -1.56
CA PHE A 80 5.98 11.02 -1.42
C PHE A 80 5.69 12.05 -2.53
N THR A 81 5.58 11.59 -3.77
CA THR A 81 5.23 12.44 -4.92
C THR A 81 3.85 13.08 -4.76
N ALA A 82 2.86 12.31 -4.28
CA ALA A 82 1.51 12.82 -4.04
C ALA A 82 1.50 13.90 -2.96
N ILE A 83 2.19 13.69 -1.83
CA ILE A 83 2.33 14.69 -0.77
C ILE A 83 2.98 15.95 -1.34
N PHE A 84 4.08 15.81 -2.09
CA PHE A 84 4.79 16.93 -2.69
C PHE A 84 3.90 17.77 -3.63
N LEU A 85 3.12 17.11 -4.51
CA LEU A 85 2.19 17.79 -5.40
C LEU A 85 1.10 18.54 -4.62
N ILE A 86 0.48 17.87 -3.64
CA ILE A 86 -0.55 18.46 -2.78
C ILE A 86 0.00 19.70 -2.08
N SER A 87 1.20 19.60 -1.49
CA SER A 87 1.91 20.70 -0.81
C SER A 87 2.09 21.91 -1.73
N ASN A 88 2.53 21.69 -2.96
CA ASN A 88 2.72 22.77 -3.93
C ASN A 88 1.39 23.44 -4.32
N THR A 89 0.37 22.63 -4.61
CA THR A 89 -0.96 23.15 -4.97
C THR A 89 -1.56 24.00 -3.85
N ILE A 90 -1.43 23.57 -2.59
CA ILE A 90 -1.93 24.34 -1.43
C ILE A 90 -1.30 25.73 -1.35
N LYS A 91 0.03 25.81 -1.54
CA LYS A 91 0.78 27.07 -1.52
C LYS A 91 0.21 28.04 -2.55
N ILE A 92 0.01 27.57 -3.78
CA ILE A 92 -0.56 28.36 -4.87
C ILE A 92 -1.97 28.84 -4.52
N THR A 93 -2.85 27.95 -4.04
CA THR A 93 -4.24 28.30 -3.70
C THR A 93 -4.34 29.32 -2.57
N ILE A 94 -3.51 29.19 -1.52
CA ILE A 94 -3.51 30.13 -0.39
C ILE A 94 -3.01 31.51 -0.84
N LEU A 95 -1.98 31.57 -1.69
CA LEU A 95 -1.47 32.83 -2.24
C LEU A 95 -2.50 33.52 -3.14
N ALA A 96 -3.26 32.76 -3.93
CA ALA A 96 -4.34 33.29 -4.76
C ALA A 96 -5.46 33.92 -3.91
N ARG A 97 -5.79 33.33 -2.75
CA ARG A 97 -6.85 33.81 -1.85
C ARG A 97 -6.37 34.74 -0.73
N LYS A 98 -5.14 35.27 -0.83
CA LYS A 98 -4.53 36.08 0.25
C LYS A 98 -5.35 37.30 0.67
N LYS A 99 -6.04 37.96 -0.27
CA LYS A 99 -6.84 39.17 0.00
C LYS A 99 -8.08 38.82 0.83
N GLU A 100 -8.78 37.74 0.48
CA GLU A 100 -9.94 37.24 1.22
C GLU A 100 -9.56 36.86 2.64
N ILE A 101 -8.42 36.17 2.81
CA ILE A 101 -7.89 35.78 4.12
C ILE A 101 -7.55 37.02 4.97
N GLY A 102 -7.01 38.08 4.36
CA GLY A 102 -6.75 39.35 5.04
C GLY A 102 -8.03 39.99 5.56
N ILE A 103 -9.10 40.04 4.76
CA ILE A 103 -10.40 40.59 5.19
C ILE A 103 -10.98 39.78 6.36
N MET A 104 -10.94 38.45 6.29
CA MET A 104 -11.42 37.58 7.37
C MET A 104 -10.70 37.86 8.70
N LYS A 105 -9.39 38.13 8.65
CA LYS A 105 -8.62 38.51 9.86
C LYS A 105 -8.96 39.88 10.40
N LEU A 106 -9.25 40.85 9.54
CA LEU A 106 -9.67 42.19 9.97
C LEU A 106 -11.00 42.17 10.74
N VAL A 107 -11.87 41.21 10.42
CA VAL A 107 -13.15 40.98 11.12
C VAL A 107 -12.98 40.11 12.38
N GLY A 108 -11.75 39.68 12.70
CA GLY A 108 -11.43 38.92 13.91
C GLY A 108 -11.57 37.40 13.79
N ALA A 109 -11.57 36.84 12.57
CA ALA A 109 -11.64 35.40 12.38
C ALA A 109 -10.43 34.68 13.01
N THR A 110 -10.68 33.55 13.68
CA THR A 110 -9.64 32.73 14.30
C THR A 110 -8.82 31.98 13.24
N ASN A 111 -7.54 31.70 13.54
CA ASN A 111 -6.65 30.98 12.62
C ASN A 111 -7.18 29.58 12.25
N ASN A 112 -7.89 28.91 13.17
CA ASN A 112 -8.49 27.60 12.90
C ASN A 112 -9.65 27.69 11.91
N PHE A 113 -10.48 28.73 12.00
CA PHE A 113 -11.58 28.94 11.07
C PHE A 113 -11.09 29.10 9.62
N ILE A 114 -9.95 29.77 9.43
CA ILE A 114 -9.34 29.94 8.11
C ILE A 114 -8.71 28.63 7.62
N ARG A 115 -8.19 27.78 8.52
CA ARG A 115 -7.50 26.52 8.15
C ARG A 115 -8.43 25.37 7.82
N TRP A 116 -9.55 25.26 8.53
CA TRP A 116 -10.50 24.16 8.40
C TRP A 116 -10.99 23.86 6.96
N PRO A 117 -11.38 24.84 6.13
CA PRO A 117 -11.81 24.55 4.76
C PRO A 117 -10.74 23.84 3.92
N PHE A 118 -9.45 24.13 4.16
CA PHE A 118 -8.36 23.47 3.45
C PHE A 118 -8.20 22.00 3.87
N PHE A 119 -8.38 21.68 5.15
CA PHE A 119 -8.36 20.29 5.62
C PHE A 119 -9.49 19.47 4.99
N VAL A 120 -10.69 20.05 4.93
CA VAL A 120 -11.86 19.39 4.30
C VAL A 120 -11.62 19.17 2.81
N GLU A 121 -11.07 20.16 2.11
CA GLU A 121 -10.70 20.03 0.70
C GLU A 121 -9.68 18.88 0.48
N GLY A 122 -8.66 18.77 1.34
CA GLY A 122 -7.68 17.68 1.26
C GLY A 122 -8.27 16.30 1.53
N LEU A 123 -9.14 16.18 2.54
CA LEU A 123 -9.84 14.94 2.85
C LEU A 123 -10.75 14.52 1.70
N LEU A 124 -11.54 15.46 1.16
CA LEU A 124 -12.42 15.19 0.01
C LEU A 124 -11.62 14.75 -1.22
N LEU A 125 -10.50 15.42 -1.53
CA LEU A 125 -9.63 15.02 -2.65
C LEU A 125 -9.03 13.63 -2.43
N GLY A 126 -8.60 13.30 -1.20
CA GLY A 126 -8.07 11.96 -0.87
C GLY A 126 -9.12 10.86 -1.00
N VAL A 127 -10.33 11.09 -0.47
CA VAL A 127 -11.44 10.13 -0.56
C VAL A 127 -11.92 9.98 -1.99
N LEU A 128 -12.23 11.07 -2.69
CA LEU A 128 -12.68 11.03 -4.09
C LEU A 128 -11.61 10.44 -5.02
N GLY A 129 -10.34 10.74 -4.76
CA GLY A 129 -9.20 10.16 -5.49
C GLY A 129 -9.08 8.65 -5.30
N SER A 130 -9.47 8.13 -4.13
CA SER A 130 -9.45 6.68 -3.85
C SER A 130 -10.60 5.90 -4.50
N LEU A 131 -11.73 6.56 -4.80
CA LEU A 131 -12.89 5.91 -5.42
C LEU A 131 -12.60 5.36 -6.81
N LEU A 132 -11.81 6.07 -7.62
CA LEU A 132 -11.46 5.65 -8.98
C LEU A 132 -10.66 4.33 -8.99
N PRO A 133 -9.50 4.23 -8.32
CA PRO A 133 -8.75 2.97 -8.22
C PRO A 133 -9.59 1.82 -7.65
N ILE A 134 -10.42 2.08 -6.65
CA ILE A 134 -11.32 1.06 -6.07
C ILE A 134 -12.29 0.54 -7.12
N ALA A 135 -12.94 1.43 -7.87
CA ALA A 135 -13.85 1.03 -8.94
C ALA A 135 -13.13 0.20 -10.01
N VAL A 136 -11.93 0.61 -10.44
CA VAL A 136 -11.13 -0.14 -11.41
C VAL A 136 -10.75 -1.53 -10.89
N ILE A 137 -10.31 -1.64 -9.64
CA ILE A 137 -9.93 -2.93 -9.03
C ILE A 137 -11.14 -3.85 -8.91
N LEU A 138 -12.28 -3.35 -8.40
CA LEU A 138 -13.48 -4.17 -8.19
C LEU A 138 -14.08 -4.65 -9.51
N VAL A 139 -14.24 -3.75 -10.48
CA VAL A 139 -14.77 -4.09 -11.81
C VAL A 139 -13.79 -4.99 -12.55
N GLY A 140 -12.49 -4.69 -12.51
CA GLY A 140 -11.45 -5.50 -13.12
C GLY A 140 -11.40 -6.91 -12.55
N TYR A 141 -11.48 -7.05 -11.22
CA TYR A 141 -11.53 -8.35 -10.56
C TYR A 141 -12.80 -9.13 -10.92
N TYR A 142 -13.97 -8.48 -10.88
CA TYR A 142 -15.23 -9.11 -11.29
C TYR A 142 -15.15 -9.61 -12.73
N PHE A 143 -14.68 -8.77 -13.66
CA PHE A 143 -14.54 -9.13 -15.06
C PHE A 143 -13.54 -10.28 -15.27
N LEU A 144 -12.39 -10.27 -14.58
CA LEU A 144 -11.43 -11.37 -14.63
C LEU A 144 -12.09 -12.68 -14.19
N THR A 145 -12.79 -12.69 -13.06
CA THR A 145 -13.39 -13.93 -12.53
C THR A 145 -14.49 -14.51 -13.42
N GLN A 146 -15.26 -13.65 -14.11
CA GLN A 146 -16.35 -14.10 -14.99
C GLN A 146 -15.85 -14.58 -16.36
N ASN A 147 -14.80 -13.94 -16.90
CA ASN A 147 -14.31 -14.24 -18.25
C ASN A 147 -13.19 -15.29 -18.27
N LEU A 148 -12.48 -15.51 -17.15
CA LEU A 148 -11.46 -16.55 -17.03
C LEU A 148 -11.99 -17.85 -16.43
N GLY A 149 -13.12 -18.36 -16.94
CA GLY A 149 -13.61 -19.72 -16.62
C GLY A 149 -12.58 -20.83 -16.91
N LEU A 150 -11.51 -20.55 -17.66
CA LEU A 150 -10.40 -21.45 -17.96
C LEU A 150 -9.39 -21.60 -16.80
N MET A 151 -9.33 -20.66 -15.85
CA MET A 151 -8.39 -20.73 -14.71
C MET A 151 -8.84 -21.75 -13.65
N GLN A 152 -10.12 -22.14 -13.62
CA GLN A 152 -10.63 -23.16 -12.70
C GLN A 152 -10.06 -24.57 -12.98
N GLN A 153 -9.41 -24.80 -14.13
CA GLN A 153 -8.69 -26.05 -14.41
C GLN A 153 -7.34 -26.14 -13.70
N PHE A 154 -6.78 -25.01 -13.26
CA PHE A 154 -5.48 -24.95 -12.63
C PHE A 154 -5.64 -24.93 -11.10
N ASP A 155 -5.51 -26.11 -10.48
CA ASP A 155 -5.52 -26.30 -9.01
C ASP A 155 -4.46 -25.47 -8.26
N PHE A 156 -3.51 -24.85 -8.99
CA PHE A 156 -2.48 -23.98 -8.43
C PHE A 156 -2.91 -22.51 -8.26
N VAL A 157 -4.03 -22.07 -8.85
CA VAL A 157 -4.54 -20.68 -8.72
C VAL A 157 -5.92 -20.69 -8.05
N LYS A 158 -5.93 -20.59 -6.73
CA LYS A 158 -7.17 -20.46 -5.97
C LYS A 158 -7.63 -19.00 -5.95
N ILE A 159 -8.75 -18.72 -6.60
CA ILE A 159 -9.40 -17.40 -6.56
C ILE A 159 -9.92 -17.16 -5.14
N LEU A 160 -9.52 -16.03 -4.52
CA LEU A 160 -10.03 -15.66 -3.20
C LEU A 160 -11.52 -15.27 -3.28
N PRO A 161 -12.31 -15.55 -2.23
CA PRO A 161 -13.71 -15.15 -2.20
C PRO A 161 -13.80 -13.62 -2.26
N PHE A 162 -14.64 -13.09 -3.15
CA PHE A 162 -14.80 -11.65 -3.35
C PHE A 162 -15.21 -10.93 -2.06
N TYR A 163 -16.11 -11.52 -1.29
CA TYR A 163 -16.51 -11.07 0.03
C TYR A 163 -15.87 -11.95 1.11
N PRO A 164 -15.25 -11.40 2.18
CA PRO A 164 -15.23 -9.99 2.59
C PRO A 164 -14.02 -9.18 2.10
N PHE A 165 -13.08 -9.79 1.38
CA PHE A 165 -11.80 -9.19 1.01
C PHE A 165 -11.94 -7.88 0.23
N ALA A 166 -12.91 -7.78 -0.69
CA ALA A 166 -13.16 -6.57 -1.48
C ALA A 166 -13.43 -5.34 -0.60
N ILE A 167 -14.20 -5.51 0.48
CA ILE A 167 -14.55 -4.41 1.38
C ILE A 167 -13.34 -4.02 2.23
N GLN A 168 -12.58 -4.99 2.73
CA GLN A 168 -11.38 -4.73 3.53
C GLN A 168 -10.35 -3.93 2.75
N ILE A 169 -10.06 -4.33 1.51
CA ILE A 169 -9.11 -3.61 0.64
C ILE A 169 -9.64 -2.22 0.29
N SER A 170 -10.93 -2.09 -0.05
CA SER A 170 -11.53 -0.79 -0.36
C SER A 170 -11.44 0.16 0.83
N ALA A 171 -11.77 -0.30 2.04
CA ALA A 171 -11.67 0.48 3.26
C ALA A 171 -10.22 0.91 3.55
N LEU A 172 -9.26 0.01 3.33
CA LEU A 172 -7.83 0.31 3.48
C LEU A 172 -7.39 1.39 2.50
N ILE A 173 -7.76 1.31 1.22
CA ILE A 173 -7.39 2.31 0.20
C ILE A 173 -8.02 3.67 0.52
N ILE A 174 -9.29 3.72 0.95
CA ILE A 174 -9.93 4.97 1.39
C ILE A 174 -9.21 5.55 2.61
N GLY A 175 -8.86 4.70 3.58
CA GLY A 175 -8.12 5.11 4.78
C GLY A 175 -6.76 5.71 4.44
N ILE A 176 -6.01 5.09 3.55
CA ILE A 176 -4.71 5.61 3.08
C ILE A 176 -4.90 6.92 2.30
N GLY A 177 -5.87 6.98 1.37
CA GLY A 177 -6.15 8.20 0.61
C GLY A 177 -6.52 9.39 1.49
N ALA A 178 -7.39 9.17 2.48
CA ALA A 178 -7.82 10.18 3.43
C ALA A 178 -6.66 10.65 4.34
N THR A 179 -5.86 9.71 4.85
CA THR A 179 -4.70 10.05 5.70
C THR A 179 -3.67 10.87 4.94
N ILE A 180 -3.32 10.50 3.69
CA ILE A 180 -2.39 11.26 2.85
C ILE A 180 -2.94 12.68 2.56
N GLY A 181 -4.23 12.78 2.21
CA GLY A 181 -4.87 14.06 1.90
C GLY A 181 -4.88 15.03 3.09
N VAL A 182 -5.12 14.51 4.30
CA VAL A 182 -5.07 15.30 5.54
C VAL A 182 -3.62 15.63 5.93
N TRP A 183 -2.71 14.67 5.80
CA TRP A 183 -1.30 14.81 6.20
C TRP A 183 -0.59 15.90 5.39
N GLY A 184 -0.75 15.91 4.06
CA GLY A 184 -0.16 16.94 3.20
C GLY A 184 -0.66 18.35 3.51
N LYS A 185 -1.89 18.50 4.00
CA LYS A 185 -2.45 19.80 4.40
C LYS A 185 -2.01 20.21 5.80
N PHE A 186 -1.83 19.25 6.71
CA PHE A 186 -1.45 19.51 8.10
C PHE A 186 -0.07 20.15 8.21
N ASN A 187 0.91 19.63 7.46
CA ASN A 187 2.31 20.03 7.60
C ASN A 187 2.59 21.40 6.93
N GLU A 188 2.01 21.66 5.76
CA GLU A 188 2.29 22.88 4.99
C GLU A 188 1.46 24.10 5.41
N CYS A 189 0.20 23.91 5.79
CA CYS A 189 -0.70 25.03 6.07
C CYS A 189 -0.18 26.00 7.16
N PRO A 190 0.48 25.55 8.25
CA PRO A 190 1.06 26.44 9.24
C PRO A 190 2.16 27.36 8.70
N GLU A 191 3.03 26.86 7.81
CA GLU A 191 4.16 27.62 7.28
C GLU A 191 3.71 28.71 6.31
N VAL A 192 2.83 28.37 5.38
CA VAL A 192 2.28 29.32 4.41
C VAL A 192 1.50 30.42 5.14
N PHE A 193 0.76 30.04 6.19
CA PHE A 193 0.01 30.99 6.98
C PHE A 193 0.90 31.94 7.79
N LYS A 194 2.07 31.48 8.29
CA LYS A 194 3.09 32.35 8.90
C LYS A 194 3.61 33.38 7.89
N SER A 195 3.85 32.97 6.65
CA SER A 195 4.28 33.87 5.55
C SER A 195 3.23 34.96 5.26
N LEU A 196 1.95 34.59 5.21
CA LEU A 196 0.85 35.54 5.01
C LEU A 196 0.72 36.58 6.13
N ILE A 197 0.89 36.17 7.41
CA ILE A 197 0.88 37.12 8.55
C ILE A 197 2.02 38.13 8.45
N GLY A 198 3.19 37.70 7.98
CA GLY A 198 4.32 38.60 7.72
C GLY A 198 3.95 39.68 6.68
N TYR A 199 3.38 39.26 5.55
CA TYR A 199 2.95 40.16 4.49
C TYR A 199 1.89 41.19 4.97
N GLU A 200 0.96 40.78 5.82
CA GLU A 200 -0.04 41.67 6.43
C GLU A 200 0.59 42.72 7.35
N LYS A 201 1.62 42.35 8.13
CA LYS A 201 2.41 43.31 8.94
C LYS A 201 3.22 44.29 8.07
N CYS A 202 3.68 43.87 6.89
CA CYS A 202 4.32 44.77 5.91
C CYS A 202 3.36 45.84 5.41
N LEU A 203 2.14 45.43 5.05
CA LEU A 203 1.12 46.33 4.50
C LEU A 203 0.56 47.32 5.53
N ARG A 204 0.57 46.99 6.82
CA ARG A 204 0.22 47.91 7.92
C ARG A 204 1.32 48.93 8.28
N GLY A 205 2.35 49.09 7.45
CA GLY A 205 3.37 50.16 7.62
C GLY A 205 4.58 49.78 8.48
N GLY A 206 4.81 48.48 8.74
CA GLY A 206 6.04 48.01 9.38
C GLY A 206 7.21 47.95 8.37
N LYS A 207 8.32 48.65 8.65
CA LYS A 207 9.57 48.54 7.87
C LYS A 207 10.00 47.07 7.73
N TYR A 208 10.10 46.58 6.50
CA TYR A 208 10.63 45.26 6.22
C TYR A 208 12.15 45.32 6.08
N SER A 209 12.88 44.60 6.93
CA SER A 209 14.25 44.22 6.63
C SER A 209 14.21 43.06 5.63
N GLU A 210 14.81 43.26 4.46
CA GLU A 210 14.89 42.39 3.29
C GLU A 210 15.32 40.92 3.54
N LYS A 211 15.79 40.59 4.74
CA LYS A 211 16.45 39.30 5.05
C LYS A 211 15.56 38.06 5.07
N ILE A 212 14.23 38.18 5.12
CA ILE A 212 13.34 37.01 5.25
C ILE A 212 12.90 36.43 3.90
N LEU A 213 12.94 37.21 2.82
CA LEU A 213 12.59 36.70 1.49
C LEU A 213 13.67 35.81 0.87
N SER A 214 14.94 35.95 1.24
CA SER A 214 15.99 35.06 0.73
C SER A 214 16.05 33.71 1.44
N ASN A 215 15.63 33.64 2.72
CA ASN A 215 15.85 32.43 3.54
C ASN A 215 14.66 31.46 3.58
N SER A 216 13.46 31.89 3.16
CA SER A 216 12.28 31.00 3.08
C SER A 216 12.17 30.21 1.77
N TYR A 217 12.90 30.58 0.71
CA TYR A 217 12.93 29.77 -0.53
C TYR A 217 14.04 28.71 -0.52
N ILE A 218 15.02 28.80 0.39
CA ILE A 218 16.16 27.88 0.46
C ILE A 218 15.92 26.72 1.46
N PHE A 219 15.03 26.89 2.44
CA PHE A 219 14.85 25.89 3.51
C PHE A 219 13.67 24.91 3.32
N THR A 220 13.00 24.90 2.17
CA THR A 220 11.89 23.96 1.89
C THR A 220 12.27 22.86 0.89
N PHE A 221 13.55 22.48 0.89
CA PHE A 221 14.07 21.40 0.04
C PHE A 221 15.30 20.74 0.67
N PHE A 222 15.16 20.28 1.91
CA PHE A 222 15.90 19.13 2.46
C PHE A 222 15.05 18.51 3.56
#